data_AF-A0A961KNK5-F1
#
_entry.id   AF-A0A961KNK5-F1
#
_cell.length_a   1.000
_cell.length_b   1.000
_cell.length_c   1.000
_cell.angle_alpha   90.00
_cell.angle_beta   90.00
_cell.angle_gamma   90.00
#
_symmetry.space_group_name_H-M   'P 1'
#
loop_
_entity.id
_entity.type
_entity.pdbx_description
1 polymer ?
#
loop_
_entity_poly.entity_id
_entity_poly.type
_entity_poly.pdbx_seq_one_letter_code
_entity_poly.pdbx_strand_id
1 'polypeptide(L)' 'MTQEHFKHGLSEAQMARMIDQALSAADFLKALAHEGRLLILCHLASGEKSVSDLEELLHYRQAAVSQQLARL' A
#
# COMPACT_ATOMS: atom_id res chain seq x y z
N MET A 1 21.07 -4.32 -44.84
CA MET A 1 22.29 -4.35 -44.02
C MET A 1 21.83 -4.22 -42.58
N THR A 2 22.00 -5.31 -41.82
CA THR A 2 21.93 -5.45 -40.36
C THR A 2 20.67 -4.93 -39.63
N GLN A 3 19.75 -5.88 -39.42
CA GLN A 3 18.89 -5.92 -38.23
C GLN A 3 19.79 -6.04 -36.97
N GLU A 4 19.80 -5.02 -36.14
CA GLU A 4 20.25 -5.04 -34.74
C GLU A 4 19.38 -3.95 -34.09
N HIS A 5 18.32 -4.22 -33.32
CA HIS A 5 18.39 -4.41 -31.87
C HIS A 5 16.98 -4.67 -31.29
N PHE A 6 16.25 -5.67 -31.77
CA PHE A 6 15.00 -6.13 -31.12
C PHE A 6 15.26 -7.27 -30.12
N LYS A 7 16.34 -7.17 -29.34
CA LYS A 7 16.68 -8.12 -28.28
C LYS A 7 17.10 -7.36 -27.01
N HIS A 8 16.13 -6.79 -26.32
CA HIS A 8 16.29 -6.57 -24.89
C HIS A 8 15.16 -7.31 -24.16
N GLY A 9 15.25 -8.64 -24.21
CA GLY A 9 14.47 -9.46 -23.29
C GLY A 9 14.93 -9.17 -21.87
N LEU A 10 13.99 -9.10 -20.94
CA LEU A 10 14.31 -9.03 -19.51
C LEU A 10 15.22 -10.22 -19.17
N SER A 11 16.41 -9.95 -18.66
CA SER A 11 17.26 -11.00 -18.07
C SER A 11 16.50 -11.70 -16.94
N GLU A 12 16.87 -12.96 -16.66
CA GLU A 12 16.29 -13.72 -15.55
C GLU A 12 16.41 -12.96 -14.22
N ALA A 13 17.52 -12.26 -13.98
CA ALA A 13 17.72 -11.42 -12.81
C ALA A 13 16.77 -10.21 -12.76
N GLN A 14 16.48 -9.57 -13.90
CA GLN A 14 15.49 -8.48 -13.96
C GLN A 14 14.07 -9.01 -13.72
N MET A 15 13.73 -10.17 -14.28
CA MET A 15 12.43 -10.81 -14.06
C MET A 15 12.23 -11.18 -12.59
N ALA A 16 13.23 -11.80 -11.95
CA ALA A 16 13.17 -12.15 -10.54
C ALA A 16 12.97 -10.91 -9.65
N ARG A 17 13.68 -9.81 -9.91
CA ARG A 17 13.47 -8.53 -9.19
C ARG A 17 12.08 -7.96 -9.40
N MET A 18 11.55 -8.04 -10.62
CA MET A 18 10.20 -7.54 -10.91
C MET A 18 9.13 -8.36 -10.16
N ILE A 19 9.29 -9.68 -10.08
CA ILE A 19 8.40 -10.55 -9.30
C ILE A 19 8.46 -10.19 -7.82
N ASP A 20 9.65 -10.01 -7.25
CA ASP A 20 9.81 -9.64 -5.84
C ASP A 20 9.15 -8.28 -5.51
N GLN A 21 9.36 -7.28 -6.38
CA GLN A 21 8.69 -5.99 -6.26
C GLN A 21 7.17 -6.10 -6.38
N ALA A 22 6.67 -6.92 -7.31
CA ALA A 22 5.24 -7.12 -7.49
C ALA A 22 4.61 -7.81 -6.26
N LEU A 23 5.29 -8.78 -5.65
CA LEU A 23 4.84 -9.43 -4.42
C LEU A 23 4.81 -8.46 -3.25
N SER A 24 5.89 -7.69 -3.05
CA SER A 24 5.94 -6.66 -2.02
C SER A 24 4.85 -5.60 -2.19
N ALA A 25 4.64 -5.12 -3.42
CA ALA A 25 3.57 -4.17 -3.73
C ALA A 25 2.17 -4.79 -3.50
N ALA A 26 1.97 -6.05 -3.87
CA ALA A 26 0.71 -6.74 -3.63
C ALA A 26 0.42 -6.89 -2.13
N ASP A 27 1.42 -7.21 -1.32
CA ASP A 27 1.24 -7.32 0.13
C ASP A 27 0.97 -5.97 0.78
N PHE A 28 1.64 -4.91 0.32
CA PHE A 28 1.31 -3.54 0.71
C PHE A 28 -0.14 -3.18 0.34
N LEU A 29 -0.57 -3.44 -0.88
CA LEU A 29 -1.94 -3.18 -1.32
C LEU A 29 -2.98 -4.00 -0.54
N LYS A 30 -2.67 -5.25 -0.17
CA LYS A 30 -3.54 -6.06 0.72
C LYS A 30 -3.67 -5.43 2.11
N ALA A 31 -2.57 -4.90 2.65
CA ALA A 31 -2.62 -4.14 3.89
C ALA A 31 -3.53 -2.93 3.73
N LEU A 32 -3.50 -2.23 2.59
CA LEU A 32 -4.39 -1.08 2.36
C LEU A 32 -5.85 -1.45 2.03
N ALA A 33 -6.13 -2.61 1.43
CA ALA A 33 -7.43 -3.00 0.89
C ALA A 33 -8.51 -3.34 1.94
N HIS A 34 -8.72 -2.43 2.90
CA HIS A 34 -9.77 -2.48 3.91
C HIS A 34 -10.31 -1.08 4.11
N GLU A 35 -11.64 -0.93 4.01
CA GLU A 35 -12.35 0.34 4.07
C GLU A 35 -11.87 1.24 5.23
N GLY A 36 -11.87 0.72 6.46
CA GLY A 36 -11.43 1.49 7.62
C GLY A 36 -9.97 1.96 7.57
N ARG A 37 -9.05 1.19 6.96
CA ARG A 37 -7.63 1.59 6.86
C ARG A 37 -7.41 2.62 5.78
N LEU A 38 -8.11 2.51 4.66
CA LEU A 38 -8.11 3.52 3.61
C LEU A 38 -8.65 4.85 4.11
N LEU A 39 -9.78 4.85 4.84
CA LEU A 39 -10.34 6.08 5.40
C LEU A 39 -9.40 6.74 6.41
N ILE A 40 -8.75 5.96 7.28
CA ILE A 40 -7.70 6.47 8.18
C ILE A 40 -6.57 7.15 7.37
N LEU A 41 -6.08 6.49 6.31
CA LEU A 41 -5.02 7.05 5.47
C LEU A 41 -5.45 8.30 4.72
N CYS A 42 -6.69 8.39 4.23
CA CYS A 42 -7.23 9.61 3.63
C CYS A 42 -7.19 10.78 4.61
N HIS A 43 -7.54 10.55 5.87
CA HIS A 43 -7.45 11.58 6.91
C HIS A 43 -6.00 11.93 7.26
N LEU A 44 -5.11 10.96 7.41
CA LEU A 44 -3.70 11.21 7.73
C LEU A 44 -2.94 11.88 6.58
N ALA A 45 -3.32 11.61 5.33
CA ALA A 45 -2.76 12.28 4.15
C ALA A 45 -3.06 13.79 4.13
N SER A 46 -4.12 14.23 4.82
CA SER A 46 -4.46 15.65 4.98
C SER A 46 -3.71 16.35 6.13
N GLY A 47 -2.97 15.59 6.96
CA GLY A 47 -2.24 16.08 8.12
C GLY A 47 -2.35 15.15 9.33
N GLU A 48 -1.47 15.37 10.32
CA GLU A 48 -1.45 14.63 11.59
C GLU A 48 -2.80 14.72 12.32
N LYS A 49 -3.23 13.59 12.91
CA LYS A 49 -4.48 13.48 13.69
C LYS A 49 -4.27 12.59 14.90
N SER A 50 -4.93 12.93 16.00
CA SER A 50 -4.99 12.06 17.17
C SER A 50 -5.89 10.84 16.91
N VAL A 51 -5.77 9.80 17.74
CA VAL A 51 -6.65 8.63 17.69
C VAL A 51 -8.11 9.03 17.96
N SER A 52 -8.33 9.98 18.87
CA SER A 52 -9.65 10.52 19.18
C SER A 52 -10.24 11.30 18.00
N ASP A 53 -9.42 12.09 17.28
CA ASP A 53 -9.89 12.81 16.09
C ASP A 53 -10.38 11.83 15.02
N LEU A 54 -9.63 10.73 14.80
CA LEU A 54 -10.00 9.69 13.84
C LEU A 54 -11.26 8.92 14.27
N GLU A 55 -11.44 8.70 15.57
CA GLU A 55 -12.65 8.09 16.13
C GLU A 55 -13.90 8.93 15.81
N GLU A 56 -13.81 10.24 16.05
CA GLU A 56 -14.90 11.18 15.79
C GLU A 56 -15.20 11.31 14.30
N LEU A 57 -14.16 11.44 13.46
CA LEU A 57 -14.30 11.60 12.00
C LEU A 57 -14.89 10.37 11.31
N LEU A 58 -14.56 9.17 11.80
CA LEU A 58 -14.96 7.91 11.18
C LEU A 58 -16.21 7.30 11.82
N HIS A 59 -16.70 7.88 12.93
CA HIS A 59 -17.78 7.32 13.75
C HIS A 59 -17.52 5.86 14.17
N TYR A 60 -16.25 5.54 14.41
CA TYR A 60 -15.82 4.21 14.87
C TYR A 60 -15.64 4.21 16.38
N ARG A 61 -15.49 3.02 16.97
CA ARG A 61 -15.03 2.91 18.36
C ARG A 61 -13.51 3.06 18.41
N GLN A 62 -12.97 3.72 19.42
CA GLN A 62 -11.54 3.89 19.61
C GLN A 62 -10.75 2.56 19.47
N ALA A 63 -11.24 1.47 20.08
CA ALA A 63 -10.60 0.15 19.99
C ALA A 63 -10.50 -0.37 18.54
N ALA A 64 -11.50 -0.09 17.70
CA ALA A 64 -11.48 -0.44 16.29
C ALA A 64 -10.44 0.39 15.53
N VAL A 65 -10.40 1.71 15.77
CA VAL A 65 -9.39 2.61 15.18
C VAL A 65 -7.97 2.17 15.57
N SER A 66 -7.71 1.92 16.86
CA SER A 66 -6.41 1.44 17.34
C SER A 66 -6.03 0.09 16.73
N GLN A 67 -6.99 -0.84 16.56
CA GLN A 67 -6.72 -2.12 15.90
C GLN A 67 -6.39 -1.95 14.41
N GLN A 68 -7.04 -1.02 13.71
CA GLN A 68 -6.72 -0.72 12.32
C GLN A 68 -5.34 -0.05 12.19
N LEU A 69 -5.01 0.89 13.08
CA LEU A 69 -3.69 1.54 13.13
C LEU A 69 -2.56 0.56 13.42
N ALA A 70 -2.76 -0.42 14.31
CA ALA A 70 -1.76 -1.44 14.61
C ALA A 70 -1.51 -2.44 13.46
N ARG A 71 -2.40 -2.45 12.45
CA ARG A 71 -2.31 -3.29 11.25
C ARG A 71 -1.82 -2.52 10.01
N LEU A 72 -1.65 -1.21 10.13
CA LEU A 72 -1.04 -0.37 9.10
C LEU A 72 0.49 -0.52 9.08
#